data_AF-A0ABD3XL90-F1
#
_entry.id   AF-A0ABD3XL90-F1
#
_cell.length_a   1.000
_cell.length_b   1.000
_cell.length_c   1.000
_cell.angle_alpha   90.00
_cell.angle_beta   90.00
_cell.angle_gamma   90.00
#
_symmetry.space_group_name_H-M   'P 1'
#
loop_
_entity.id
_entity.type
_entity.pdbx_description
1 polymer ?
#
loop_
_entity_poly.entity_id
_entity_poly.type
_entity_poly.pdbx_seq_one_letter_code
_entity_poly.pdbx_strand_id
1 'polypeptide(L)'
;MPDLMKDYNPALISKPHMTNIKFYVTKMKLHTLSSAFALYSSHSTDGHVNLFRKHIFDITKMDNYTTPVFDEKLPKADYLKRRAELVMRKRSFINEILKECGTGRPLNVCVVGTYGAGKSSFINTIAAAFNGKRWREHAAIGDYGGTRGVTTYVQRFPKCCQEKKDKYAKVSLPTLVDIAGFPEEESIRHEEILRIFFFGKLGHGDSLNEALESYMVRGIEGLKEKYSQDKKNETVYKIDRIIFVASAGQPIPENLIKCVVNAAQPKGSCQDKYKRAIPIFGVLTHAGEIEVEQDEELEKKVKRFMQNLGIARHRLLLCSNYCDDVDAGIRTGEVLPELDVPVLEFLIQVFDRSLSVLHDDEVYGESPRQIFRRNAVPWNWETDIVKAFALFIIFCVFYLLTIRKS
;
A
#
# COMPACT_ATOMS: atom_id res chain seq x y z
N MET A 1 -35.61 6.33 56.21
CA MET A 1 -35.40 7.63 55.54
C MET A 1 -34.34 7.46 54.46
N PRO A 2 -34.53 8.15 53.33
CA PRO A 2 -34.07 7.82 51.98
C PRO A 2 -32.77 8.58 51.66
N ASP A 3 -32.08 8.39 50.55
CA ASP A 3 -32.24 9.00 49.22
C ASP A 3 -30.94 8.62 48.48
N LEU A 4 -30.90 8.07 47.27
CA LEU A 4 -31.01 8.80 46.02
C LEU A 4 -31.28 7.77 44.90
N MET A 5 -32.55 7.45 44.70
CA MET A 5 -33.08 7.16 43.35
C MET A 5 -34.00 8.33 43.04
N LYS A 6 -33.51 9.27 42.22
CA LYS A 6 -34.28 10.29 41.50
C LYS A 6 -33.30 10.98 40.56
N ASP A 7 -33.34 10.54 39.30
CA ASP A 7 -33.28 11.38 38.10
C ASP A 7 -33.07 10.47 36.88
N TYR A 8 -34.13 9.75 36.52
CA TYR A 8 -34.30 9.24 35.17
C TYR A 8 -35.62 9.81 34.65
N ASN A 9 -35.51 10.82 33.79
CA ASN A 9 -36.63 11.46 33.12
C ASN A 9 -36.79 10.84 31.72
N PRO A 10 -37.81 9.99 31.46
CA PRO A 10 -37.98 9.36 30.15
C PRO A 10 -38.80 10.20 29.18
N ALA A 11 -39.04 11.49 29.45
CA ALA A 11 -39.89 12.33 28.63
C ALA A 11 -39.10 13.48 27.99
N LEU A 12 -38.30 13.18 26.96
CA LEU A 12 -37.80 14.17 25.98
C LEU A 12 -37.10 13.49 24.79
N ILE A 13 -37.81 12.63 24.05
CA ILE A 13 -37.55 12.44 22.62
C ILE A 13 -38.91 12.41 21.94
N SER A 14 -39.30 13.58 21.42
CA SER A 14 -40.36 13.69 20.44
C SER A 14 -39.98 12.85 19.22
N LYS A 15 -40.79 11.83 18.94
CA LYS A 15 -40.80 11.17 17.62
C LYS A 15 -41.15 12.20 16.56
N PRO A 16 -40.53 12.11 15.37
CA PRO A 16 -41.31 12.18 14.15
C PRO A 16 -41.26 10.84 13.44
N HIS A 17 -42.45 10.41 13.04
CA HIS A 17 -42.70 9.31 12.12
C HIS A 17 -41.85 9.43 10.85
N MET A 18 -40.99 8.44 10.58
CA MET A 18 -40.53 8.10 9.23
C MET A 18 -40.26 6.59 9.12
N THR A 19 -41.26 5.78 9.47
CA THR A 19 -41.36 4.40 9.03
C THR A 19 -42.12 4.43 7.70
N ASN A 20 -41.42 4.30 6.56
CA ASN A 20 -41.89 3.62 5.31
C ASN A 20 -41.09 3.91 4.01
N ILE A 21 -40.04 4.74 4.01
CA ILE A 21 -39.37 5.10 2.73
C ILE A 21 -38.27 4.09 2.32
N LYS A 22 -37.53 3.47 3.26
CA LYS A 22 -36.43 2.54 2.94
C LYS A 22 -36.86 1.23 2.26
N PHE A 23 -38.10 0.76 2.48
CA PHE A 23 -38.59 -0.46 1.82
C PHE A 23 -39.12 -0.19 0.39
N TYR A 24 -39.53 1.05 0.09
CA TYR A 24 -40.07 1.42 -1.21
C TYR A 24 -38.99 1.70 -2.26
N VAL A 25 -37.86 2.32 -1.87
CA VAL A 25 -36.79 2.67 -2.82
C VAL A 25 -36.05 1.42 -3.34
N THR A 26 -35.75 0.46 -2.46
CA THR A 26 -35.07 -0.79 -2.85
C THR A 26 -35.99 -1.67 -3.70
N LYS A 27 -37.29 -1.74 -3.36
CA LYS A 27 -38.28 -2.52 -4.12
C LYS A 27 -38.62 -1.88 -5.46
N MET A 28 -38.67 -0.54 -5.56
CA MET A 28 -38.79 0.16 -6.85
C MET A 28 -37.58 -0.08 -7.73
N LYS A 29 -36.34 0.06 -7.22
CA LYS A 29 -35.12 -0.13 -8.03
C LYS A 29 -34.97 -1.57 -8.55
N LEU A 30 -35.30 -2.58 -7.75
CA LEU A 30 -35.33 -3.99 -8.18
C LEU A 30 -36.42 -4.25 -9.23
N HIS A 31 -37.60 -3.65 -9.09
CA HIS A 31 -38.65 -3.77 -10.09
C HIS A 31 -38.26 -3.07 -11.40
N THR A 32 -37.63 -1.90 -11.34
CA THR A 32 -37.15 -1.16 -12.52
C THR A 32 -36.03 -1.92 -13.23
N LEU A 33 -35.10 -2.54 -12.49
CA LEU A 33 -34.04 -3.39 -13.05
C LEU A 33 -34.59 -4.69 -13.65
N SER A 34 -35.57 -5.31 -13.00
CA SER A 34 -36.26 -6.50 -13.51
C SER A 34 -37.05 -6.18 -14.80
N SER A 35 -37.72 -5.02 -14.85
CA SER A 35 -38.44 -4.57 -16.04
C SER A 35 -37.49 -4.19 -17.17
N ALA A 36 -36.36 -3.55 -16.88
CA ALA A 36 -35.32 -3.24 -17.87
C ALA A 36 -34.67 -4.52 -18.43
N PHE A 37 -34.47 -5.54 -17.59
CA PHE A 37 -33.97 -6.85 -18.03
C PHE A 37 -34.97 -7.60 -18.90
N ALA A 38 -36.27 -7.56 -18.57
CA ALA A 38 -37.34 -8.14 -19.39
C ALA A 38 -37.46 -7.45 -20.76
N LEU A 39 -37.34 -6.12 -20.81
CA LEU A 39 -37.31 -5.35 -22.06
C LEU A 39 -36.05 -5.68 -22.90
N TYR A 40 -34.86 -5.73 -22.28
CA TYR A 40 -33.60 -5.95 -23.00
C TYR A 40 -33.44 -7.39 -23.54
N SER A 41 -33.87 -8.39 -22.77
CA SER A 41 -33.84 -9.80 -23.17
C SER A 41 -34.77 -10.15 -24.33
N SER A 42 -35.78 -9.32 -24.59
CA SER A 42 -36.71 -9.52 -25.71
C SER A 42 -36.20 -9.02 -27.07
N HIS A 43 -35.08 -8.27 -27.12
CA HIS A 43 -34.61 -7.56 -28.32
C HIS A 43 -33.12 -7.78 -28.65
N SER A 44 -32.42 -8.68 -27.97
CA SER A 44 -30.95 -8.75 -28.03
C SER A 44 -30.41 -10.14 -28.36
N THR A 45 -29.49 -10.22 -29.33
CA THR A 45 -28.68 -11.42 -29.61
C THR A 45 -27.74 -11.76 -28.46
N ASP A 46 -27.48 -13.05 -28.23
CA ASP A 46 -26.81 -13.64 -27.05
C ASP A 46 -25.49 -12.99 -26.60
N GLY A 47 -24.75 -12.32 -27.49
CA GLY A 47 -23.51 -11.61 -27.17
C GLY A 47 -23.70 -10.40 -26.23
N HIS A 48 -24.79 -9.65 -26.37
CA HIS A 48 -25.04 -8.44 -25.58
C HIS A 48 -25.61 -8.75 -24.18
N VAL A 49 -26.30 -9.89 -24.02
CA VAL A 49 -26.81 -10.35 -22.73
C VAL A 49 -25.67 -10.70 -21.76
N ASN A 50 -24.56 -11.22 -22.26
CA ASN A 50 -23.38 -11.52 -21.44
C ASN A 50 -22.60 -10.27 -21.01
N LEU A 51 -22.53 -9.25 -21.86
CA LEU A 51 -21.92 -7.96 -21.51
C LEU A 51 -22.77 -7.21 -20.47
N PHE A 52 -24.10 -7.26 -20.63
CA PHE A 52 -25.05 -6.69 -19.68
C PHE A 52 -25.05 -7.44 -18.34
N ARG A 53 -24.98 -8.78 -18.34
CA ARG A 53 -24.78 -9.58 -17.12
C ARG A 53 -23.47 -9.23 -16.41
N LYS A 54 -22.39 -9.01 -17.15
CA LYS A 54 -21.10 -8.58 -16.58
C LYS A 54 -21.22 -7.20 -15.93
N HIS A 55 -21.84 -6.23 -16.59
CA HIS A 55 -22.09 -4.90 -16.03
C HIS A 55 -23.05 -4.91 -14.83
N ILE A 56 -24.12 -5.70 -14.87
CA ILE A 56 -25.02 -5.89 -13.71
C ILE A 56 -24.27 -6.54 -12.55
N PHE A 57 -23.42 -7.54 -12.82
CA PHE A 57 -22.60 -8.20 -11.80
C PHE A 57 -21.61 -7.22 -11.17
N ASP A 58 -21.01 -6.33 -11.98
CA ASP A 58 -20.12 -5.27 -11.52
C ASP A 58 -20.89 -4.20 -10.70
N ILE A 59 -22.13 -3.86 -11.06
CA ILE A 59 -23.01 -2.94 -10.31
C ILE A 59 -23.49 -3.56 -9.00
N THR A 60 -23.88 -4.84 -8.97
CA THR A 60 -24.26 -5.53 -7.71
C THR A 60 -23.09 -5.77 -6.77
N LYS A 61 -21.84 -5.67 -7.26
CA LYS A 61 -20.65 -5.62 -6.41
C LYS A 61 -20.38 -4.22 -5.84
N MET A 62 -21.00 -3.16 -6.34
CA MET A 62 -20.84 -1.82 -5.77
C MET A 62 -21.55 -1.69 -4.41
N ASP A 63 -22.67 -2.38 -4.19
CA ASP A 63 -23.50 -2.22 -2.99
C ASP A 63 -22.99 -2.93 -1.71
N ASN A 64 -21.90 -3.71 -1.77
CA ASN A 64 -21.47 -4.58 -0.66
C ASN A 64 -20.19 -4.13 0.10
N TYR A 65 -19.71 -2.90 -0.10
CA TYR A 65 -18.44 -2.45 0.49
C TYR A 65 -18.54 -1.21 1.36
N THR A 66 -19.72 -1.00 1.97
CA THR A 66 -19.74 -0.39 3.30
C THR A 66 -18.94 -1.30 4.23
N THR A 67 -18.00 -0.74 4.99
CA THR A 67 -17.54 -1.38 6.24
C THR A 67 -18.77 -1.96 6.92
N PRO A 68 -18.76 -3.23 7.35
CA PRO A 68 -19.95 -3.84 7.94
C PRO A 68 -20.36 -3.00 9.15
N VAL A 69 -21.35 -2.14 8.94
CA VAL A 69 -22.05 -1.44 10.02
C VAL A 69 -22.61 -2.55 10.88
N PHE A 70 -22.40 -2.46 12.18
CA PHE A 70 -23.01 -3.35 13.17
C PHE A 70 -24.51 -3.41 12.87
N ASP A 71 -24.95 -4.49 12.23
CA ASP A 71 -26.36 -4.70 11.98
C ASP A 71 -26.96 -5.24 13.28
N GLU A 72 -27.24 -4.34 14.22
CA GLU A 72 -27.92 -4.62 15.49
C GLU A 72 -29.27 -5.35 15.31
N LYS A 73 -29.72 -5.50 14.06
CA LYS A 73 -30.99 -6.14 13.70
C LYS A 73 -30.85 -7.59 13.24
N LEU A 74 -29.65 -8.15 13.12
CA LEU A 74 -29.50 -9.56 12.79
C LEU A 74 -29.92 -10.45 13.97
N PRO A 75 -30.73 -11.51 13.75
CA PRO A 75 -30.96 -12.52 14.76
C PRO A 75 -29.63 -13.09 15.26
N LYS A 76 -29.49 -13.28 16.57
CA LYS A 76 -28.24 -13.73 17.21
C LYS A 76 -27.64 -14.99 16.56
N ALA A 77 -28.48 -15.91 16.10
CA ALA A 77 -28.04 -17.13 15.43
C ALA A 77 -27.35 -16.84 14.08
N ASP A 78 -27.91 -15.94 13.28
CA ASP A 78 -27.35 -15.56 11.97
C ASP A 78 -26.06 -14.75 12.14
N TYR A 79 -25.99 -13.90 13.18
CA TYR A 79 -24.75 -13.20 13.54
C TYR A 79 -23.62 -14.19 13.90
N LEU A 80 -23.90 -15.17 14.76
CA LEU A 80 -22.91 -16.17 15.15
C LEU A 80 -22.44 -17.01 13.96
N LYS A 81 -23.35 -17.39 13.06
CA LYS A 81 -23.02 -18.10 11.83
C LYS A 81 -22.11 -17.27 10.93
N ARG A 82 -22.47 -16.00 10.66
CA ARG A 82 -21.68 -15.07 9.86
C ARG A 82 -20.28 -14.85 10.45
N ARG A 83 -20.20 -14.65 11.78
CA ARG A 83 -18.92 -14.50 12.48
C ARG A 83 -18.05 -15.76 12.33
N ALA A 84 -18.63 -16.95 12.45
CA ALA A 84 -17.89 -18.21 12.27
C ALA A 84 -17.34 -18.35 10.84
N GLU A 85 -18.12 -17.98 9.82
CA GLU A 85 -17.69 -17.95 8.42
C GLU A 85 -16.51 -16.99 8.21
N LEU A 86 -16.58 -15.77 8.78
CA LEU A 86 -15.48 -14.80 8.69
C LEU A 86 -14.21 -15.27 9.42
N VAL A 87 -14.34 -15.91 10.59
CA VAL A 87 -13.19 -16.52 11.28
C VAL A 87 -12.54 -17.61 10.43
N MET A 88 -13.33 -18.43 9.74
CA MET A 88 -12.81 -19.45 8.83
C MET A 88 -12.11 -18.82 7.62
N ARG A 89 -12.71 -17.77 7.03
CA ARG A 89 -12.11 -17.02 5.91
C ARG A 89 -10.79 -16.34 6.31
N LYS A 90 -10.75 -15.71 7.48
CA LYS A 90 -9.53 -15.17 8.11
C LYS A 90 -8.41 -16.21 8.16
N ARG A 91 -8.71 -17.40 8.68
CA ARG A 91 -7.72 -18.51 8.74
C ARG A 91 -7.25 -18.95 7.36
N SER A 92 -8.16 -19.00 6.38
CA SER A 92 -7.84 -19.33 4.99
C SER A 92 -6.86 -18.32 4.39
N PHE A 93 -7.14 -17.03 4.52
CA PHE A 93 -6.27 -15.98 3.99
C PHE A 93 -4.91 -15.95 4.67
N ILE A 94 -4.82 -16.17 5.99
CA ILE A 94 -3.52 -16.32 6.66
C ILE A 94 -2.73 -17.48 6.04
N ASN A 95 -3.37 -18.64 5.82
CA ASN A 95 -2.68 -19.79 5.20
C ASN A 95 -2.18 -19.49 3.79
N GLU A 96 -3.00 -18.79 3.00
CA GLU A 96 -2.66 -18.36 1.64
C GLU A 96 -1.44 -17.43 1.66
N ILE A 97 -1.46 -16.39 2.49
CA ILE A 97 -0.33 -15.47 2.66
C ILE A 97 0.95 -16.23 3.05
N LEU A 98 0.85 -17.18 3.98
CA LEU A 98 2.02 -17.96 4.40
C LEU A 98 2.59 -18.82 3.27
N LYS A 99 1.72 -19.36 2.41
CA LYS A 99 2.12 -20.14 1.24
C LYS A 99 2.85 -19.25 0.22
N GLU A 100 2.33 -18.06 -0.05
CA GLU A 100 2.90 -17.11 -1.00
C GLU A 100 4.23 -16.50 -0.51
N CYS A 101 4.39 -16.28 0.79
CA CYS A 101 5.58 -15.64 1.35
C CYS A 101 6.86 -16.50 1.27
N GLY A 102 6.75 -17.83 1.21
CA GLY A 102 7.89 -18.74 1.00
C GLY A 102 9.05 -18.58 2.01
N THR A 103 10.27 -19.00 1.62
CA THR A 103 11.47 -19.04 2.48
C THR A 103 12.59 -18.06 2.05
N GLY A 104 12.30 -17.13 1.14
CA GLY A 104 13.30 -16.20 0.58
C GLY A 104 13.59 -14.97 1.46
N ARG A 105 14.15 -13.89 0.89
CA ARG A 105 14.22 -12.59 1.59
C ARG A 105 12.79 -12.10 1.89
N PRO A 106 12.51 -11.60 3.11
CA PRO A 106 11.27 -10.89 3.40
C PRO A 106 11.08 -9.69 2.49
N LEU A 107 9.86 -9.46 2.00
CA LEU A 107 9.52 -8.23 1.30
C LEU A 107 9.54 -7.06 2.29
N ASN A 108 10.13 -5.93 1.91
CA ASN A 108 10.03 -4.67 2.65
C ASN A 108 8.87 -3.85 2.09
N VAL A 109 7.86 -3.61 2.92
CA VAL A 109 6.63 -2.90 2.54
C VAL A 109 6.60 -1.56 3.27
N CYS A 110 6.80 -0.48 2.53
CA CYS A 110 6.75 0.87 3.06
C CYS A 110 5.30 1.33 3.22
N VAL A 111 4.97 1.92 4.37
CA VAL A 111 3.70 2.61 4.61
C VAL A 111 3.96 4.11 4.63
N VAL A 112 3.44 4.84 3.64
CA VAL A 112 3.68 6.29 3.43
C VAL A 112 2.38 7.07 3.38
N GLY A 113 2.41 8.37 3.69
CA GLY A 113 1.23 9.21 3.77
C GLY A 113 1.48 10.45 4.63
N THR A 114 0.50 11.35 4.71
CA THR A 114 0.60 12.59 5.49
C THR A 114 0.68 12.33 7.01
N TYR A 115 0.98 13.38 7.76
CA TYR A 115 0.77 13.37 9.21
C TYR A 115 -0.70 13.11 9.54
N GLY A 116 -0.97 12.26 10.53
CA GLY A 116 -2.35 11.93 10.92
C GLY A 116 -3.12 11.03 9.94
N ALA A 117 -2.52 10.57 8.84
CA ALA A 117 -3.20 9.69 7.88
C ALA A 117 -3.54 8.27 8.41
N GLY A 118 -3.18 7.93 9.65
CA GLY A 118 -3.44 6.60 10.21
C GLY A 118 -2.43 5.52 9.81
N LYS A 119 -1.21 5.87 9.40
CA LYS A 119 -0.15 4.91 8.98
C LYS A 119 0.19 3.87 10.06
N SER A 120 0.57 4.33 11.26
CA SER A 120 0.94 3.45 12.38
C SER A 120 -0.26 2.66 12.90
N SER A 121 -1.45 3.27 12.92
CA SER A 121 -2.71 2.58 13.23
C SER A 121 -3.04 1.48 12.21
N PHE A 122 -2.77 1.70 10.93
CA PHE A 122 -2.93 0.70 9.89
C PHE A 122 -1.92 -0.46 10.06
N ILE A 123 -0.67 -0.18 10.45
CA ILE A 123 0.30 -1.23 10.79
C ILE A 123 -0.19 -2.09 11.96
N ASN A 124 -0.76 -1.45 13.00
CA ASN A 124 -1.38 -2.17 14.11
C ASN A 124 -2.57 -3.02 13.66
N THR A 125 -3.36 -2.51 12.72
CA THR A 125 -4.49 -3.22 12.10
C THR A 125 -4.02 -4.47 11.36
N ILE A 126 -2.93 -4.37 10.59
CA ILE A 126 -2.30 -5.54 9.94
C ILE A 126 -1.85 -6.54 11.01
N ALA A 127 -1.13 -6.10 12.03
CA ALA A 127 -0.62 -6.97 13.08
C ALA A 127 -1.77 -7.68 13.85
N ALA A 128 -2.86 -6.98 14.12
CA ALA A 128 -4.07 -7.53 14.74
C ALA A 128 -4.76 -8.55 13.83
N ALA A 129 -4.84 -8.28 12.52
CA ALA A 129 -5.42 -9.19 11.54
C ALA A 129 -4.65 -10.52 11.46
N PHE A 130 -3.33 -10.54 11.65
CA PHE A 130 -2.57 -11.79 11.75
C PHE A 130 -2.69 -12.51 13.11
N ASN A 131 -3.13 -11.81 14.16
CA ASN A 131 -3.26 -12.39 15.50
C ASN A 131 -4.56 -13.18 15.66
N GLY A 132 -4.49 -14.35 16.28
CA GLY A 132 -5.64 -15.25 16.44
C GLY A 132 -6.31 -15.21 17.81
N LYS A 133 -5.75 -14.48 18.78
CA LYS A 133 -6.18 -14.53 20.19
C LYS A 133 -6.21 -13.17 20.89
N ARG A 134 -5.11 -12.43 20.84
CA ARG A 134 -4.99 -11.09 21.44
C ARG A 134 -4.08 -10.26 20.57
N TRP A 135 -4.34 -8.97 20.45
CA TRP A 135 -3.45 -8.04 19.79
C TRP A 135 -2.80 -7.13 20.85
N ARG A 136 -1.59 -6.66 20.56
CA ARG A 136 -0.94 -5.57 21.31
C ARG A 136 -0.53 -4.53 20.29
N GLU A 137 -0.51 -3.27 20.70
CA GLU A 137 0.06 -2.20 19.88
C GLU A 137 1.49 -2.56 19.45
N HIS A 138 1.75 -2.48 18.14
CA HIS A 138 3.02 -2.80 17.52
C HIS A 138 3.80 -1.54 17.16
N ALA A 139 3.11 -0.54 16.59
CA ALA A 139 3.62 0.79 16.26
C ALA A 139 2.94 1.82 17.16
N ALA A 140 3.71 2.77 17.70
CA ALA A 140 3.17 3.82 18.55
C ALA A 140 2.22 4.73 17.74
N ILE A 141 0.98 4.87 18.19
CA ILE A 141 0.00 5.78 17.60
C ILE A 141 0.15 7.17 18.24
N GLY A 142 0.21 8.21 17.42
CA GLY A 142 0.16 9.60 17.88
C GLY A 142 -1.25 10.15 17.93
N ASP A 143 -1.47 11.09 18.84
CA ASP A 143 -2.77 11.71 19.06
C ASP A 143 -3.21 12.57 17.87
N TYR A 144 -4.49 12.51 17.53
CA TYR A 144 -5.09 13.27 16.43
C TYR A 144 -5.06 14.77 16.78
N GLY A 145 -4.10 15.53 16.22
CA GLY A 145 -3.99 16.98 16.42
C GLY A 145 -2.70 17.49 17.08
N GLY A 146 -1.75 16.61 17.41
CA GLY A 146 -0.44 17.02 17.92
C GLY A 146 0.49 17.54 16.82
N THR A 147 1.07 18.73 17.01
CA THR A 147 2.06 19.38 16.11
C THR A 147 3.43 18.67 16.02
N ARG A 148 3.59 17.48 16.63
CA ARG A 148 4.82 16.67 16.56
C ARG A 148 4.47 15.25 16.14
N GLY A 149 4.95 14.83 14.97
CA GLY A 149 4.84 13.44 14.53
C GLY A 149 5.52 12.50 15.53
N VAL A 150 4.82 11.46 15.97
CA VAL A 150 5.37 10.45 16.89
C VAL A 150 6.48 9.63 16.22
N THR A 151 6.37 9.38 14.93
CA THR A 151 7.41 8.73 14.12
C THR A 151 8.38 9.79 13.58
N THR A 152 9.53 9.97 14.24
CA THR A 152 10.65 10.80 13.74
C THR A 152 11.74 9.98 13.05
N TYR A 153 11.73 8.66 13.25
CA TYR A 153 12.74 7.71 12.78
C TYR A 153 12.09 6.60 11.95
N VAL A 154 12.87 5.97 11.07
CA VAL A 154 12.42 4.80 10.32
C VAL A 154 12.22 3.60 11.26
N GLN A 155 10.99 3.13 11.39
CA GLN A 155 10.65 1.95 12.19
C GLN A 155 10.39 0.74 11.29
N ARG A 156 10.96 -0.42 11.65
CA ARG A 156 10.79 -1.67 10.91
C ARG A 156 10.15 -2.71 11.82
N PHE A 157 9.10 -3.33 11.31
CA PHE A 157 8.28 -4.31 11.99
C PHE A 157 8.40 -5.66 11.26
N PRO A 158 9.44 -6.46 11.57
CA PRO A 158 9.67 -7.72 10.89
C PRO A 158 8.54 -8.71 11.17
N LYS A 159 8.24 -9.54 10.18
CA LYS A 159 7.23 -10.61 10.21
C LYS A 159 5.77 -10.15 10.34
N CYS A 160 5.46 -8.86 10.20
CA CYS A 160 4.12 -8.24 10.19
C CYS A 160 3.08 -8.75 11.23
N CYS A 161 3.49 -9.54 12.21
CA CYS A 161 2.67 -10.22 13.21
C CYS A 161 3.48 -10.40 14.49
N GLN A 162 2.79 -10.44 15.63
CA GLN A 162 3.43 -10.51 16.95
C GLN A 162 3.53 -11.93 17.50
N GLU A 163 2.79 -12.88 16.92
CA GLU A 163 2.75 -14.25 17.40
C GLU A 163 4.05 -15.00 17.05
N LYS A 164 4.76 -15.48 18.08
CA LYS A 164 5.83 -16.47 17.94
C LYS A 164 5.24 -17.86 17.73
N LYS A 165 4.48 -18.07 16.66
CA LYS A 165 4.04 -19.42 16.27
C LYS A 165 5.14 -20.10 15.47
N ASP A 166 5.43 -21.36 15.76
CA ASP A 166 6.32 -22.21 14.95
C ASP A 166 5.92 -22.21 13.47
N LYS A 167 4.62 -22.05 13.21
CA LYS A 167 4.04 -21.91 11.87
C LYS A 167 4.61 -20.75 11.06
N TYR A 168 5.02 -19.66 11.70
CA TYR A 168 5.63 -18.49 11.06
C TYR A 168 7.17 -18.52 11.10
N ALA A 169 7.77 -19.49 11.82
CA ALA A 169 9.22 -19.55 11.99
C ALA A 169 9.95 -19.87 10.68
N LYS A 170 9.31 -20.66 9.81
CA LYS A 170 9.87 -21.12 8.53
C LYS A 170 9.48 -20.24 7.33
N VAL A 171 8.66 -19.21 7.54
CA VAL A 171 8.14 -18.36 6.47
C VAL A 171 8.74 -16.96 6.58
N SER A 172 9.15 -16.42 5.44
CA SER A 172 9.70 -15.08 5.32
C SER A 172 8.59 -14.05 5.15
N LEU A 173 7.77 -13.89 6.21
CA LEU A 173 6.72 -12.88 6.28
C LEU A 173 7.32 -11.47 6.07
N PRO A 174 6.61 -10.57 5.37
CA PRO A 174 7.11 -9.23 5.07
C PRO A 174 7.47 -8.40 6.30
N THR A 175 8.38 -7.47 6.10
CA THR A 175 8.71 -6.39 7.04
C THR A 175 7.89 -5.17 6.68
N LEU A 176 7.05 -4.71 7.60
CA LEU A 176 6.37 -3.42 7.45
C LEU A 176 7.33 -2.31 7.88
N VAL A 177 7.42 -1.24 7.09
CA VAL A 177 8.31 -0.12 7.35
C VAL A 177 7.46 1.13 7.52
N ASP A 178 7.46 1.67 8.73
CA ASP A 178 6.81 2.94 9.07
C ASP A 178 7.81 4.08 8.99
N ILE A 179 7.35 5.22 8.48
CA ILE A 179 8.15 6.43 8.32
C ILE A 179 7.35 7.64 8.80
N ALA A 180 8.08 8.71 9.12
CA ALA A 180 7.47 9.99 9.45
C ALA A 180 6.47 10.41 8.37
N GLY A 181 5.38 11.06 8.79
CA GLY A 181 4.49 11.70 7.83
C GLY A 181 5.24 12.73 7.01
N PHE A 182 4.83 12.92 5.76
CA PHE A 182 5.30 14.03 4.95
C PHE A 182 4.23 15.13 4.92
N PRO A 183 4.62 16.41 4.82
CA PRO A 183 3.67 17.47 4.58
C PRO A 183 3.07 17.33 3.17
N GLU A 184 1.89 17.91 2.98
CA GLU A 184 1.24 17.97 1.68
C GLU A 184 1.88 19.07 0.82
N GLU A 185 3.05 18.78 0.25
CA GLU A 185 3.79 19.68 -0.64
C GLU A 185 4.42 18.91 -1.81
N GLU A 186 4.47 19.55 -2.98
CA GLU A 186 5.18 19.02 -4.14
C GLU A 186 6.61 19.57 -4.07
N SER A 187 7.55 18.69 -3.75
CA SER A 187 8.90 19.10 -3.37
C SER A 187 9.92 18.11 -3.88
N ILE A 188 10.84 18.60 -4.72
CA ILE A 188 11.97 17.82 -5.24
C ILE A 188 12.80 17.25 -4.07
N ARG A 189 12.87 17.99 -2.96
CA ARG A 189 13.50 17.53 -1.71
C ARG A 189 12.84 16.26 -1.17
N HIS A 190 11.51 16.24 -1.06
CA HIS A 190 10.79 15.06 -0.57
C HIS A 190 10.86 13.90 -1.54
N GLU A 191 10.79 14.18 -2.85
CA GLU A 191 10.97 13.16 -3.87
C GLU A 191 12.34 12.47 -3.74
N GLU A 192 13.44 13.22 -3.62
CA GLU A 192 14.78 12.64 -3.52
C GLU A 192 15.01 11.93 -2.18
N ILE A 193 14.45 12.43 -1.06
CA ILE A 193 14.51 11.73 0.24
C ILE A 193 13.75 10.40 0.19
N LEU A 194 12.55 10.39 -0.39
CA LEU A 194 11.79 9.16 -0.62
C LEU A 194 12.56 8.20 -1.52
N ARG A 195 13.25 8.71 -2.55
CA ARG A 195 14.09 7.89 -3.43
C ARG A 195 15.25 7.26 -2.66
N ILE A 196 16.02 8.04 -1.90
CA ILE A 196 17.09 7.52 -1.01
C ILE A 196 16.56 6.40 -0.12
N PHE A 197 15.40 6.64 0.51
CA PHE A 197 14.73 5.68 1.36
C PHE A 197 14.33 4.40 0.61
N PHE A 198 13.69 4.52 -0.56
CA PHE A 198 13.25 3.39 -1.38
C PHE A 198 14.39 2.52 -1.89
N PHE A 199 15.55 3.11 -2.12
CA PHE A 199 16.78 2.40 -2.47
C PHE A 199 17.50 1.77 -1.25
N GLY A 200 16.91 1.83 -0.06
CA GLY A 200 17.42 1.15 1.14
C GLY A 200 18.61 1.86 1.79
N LYS A 201 18.81 3.15 1.51
CA LYS A 201 19.90 3.94 2.08
C LYS A 201 19.65 4.42 3.51
N LEU A 202 18.42 4.24 4.00
CA LEU A 202 18.02 4.56 5.36
C LEU A 202 17.52 3.29 6.05
N GLY A 203 18.32 2.84 7.01
CA GLY A 203 18.11 1.69 7.89
C GLY A 203 17.18 1.98 9.07
N HIS A 204 17.08 1.01 9.98
CA HIS A 204 16.19 1.11 11.14
C HIS A 204 16.79 2.06 12.16
N GLY A 205 15.98 2.99 12.67
CA GLY A 205 16.44 4.02 13.60
C GLY A 205 17.05 5.24 12.90
N ASP A 206 17.21 5.22 11.58
CA ASP A 206 17.73 6.37 10.84
C ASP A 206 16.71 7.51 10.86
N SER A 207 17.23 8.74 10.95
CA SER A 207 16.45 9.97 11.02
C SER A 207 16.20 10.54 9.63
N LEU A 208 14.93 10.72 9.25
CA LEU A 208 14.58 11.46 8.03
C LEU A 208 14.98 12.94 8.15
N ASN A 209 15.01 13.48 9.38
CA ASN A 209 15.45 14.85 9.63
C ASN A 209 16.94 15.04 9.31
N GLU A 210 17.78 14.03 9.49
CA GLU A 210 19.20 14.15 9.12
C GLU A 210 19.37 14.24 7.60
N ALA A 211 18.53 13.54 6.83
CA ALA A 211 18.48 13.69 5.38
C ALA A 211 17.98 15.08 4.98
N LEU A 212 16.95 15.59 5.66
CA LEU A 212 16.44 16.96 5.47
C LEU A 212 17.51 18.01 5.78
N GLU A 213 18.21 17.90 6.90
CA GLU A 213 19.30 18.81 7.29
C GLU A 213 20.45 18.76 6.28
N SER A 214 20.84 17.57 5.83
CA SER A 214 21.86 17.41 4.81
C SER A 214 21.46 18.10 3.49
N TYR A 215 20.18 18.05 3.12
CA TYR A 215 19.66 18.79 1.97
C TYR A 215 19.74 20.30 2.19
N MET A 216 19.37 20.80 3.38
CA MET A 216 19.42 22.23 3.70
C MET A 216 20.85 22.80 3.63
N VAL A 217 21.85 22.01 4.02
CA VAL A 217 23.25 22.45 4.04
C VAL A 217 23.93 22.31 2.69
N ARG A 218 23.69 21.21 1.97
CA ARG A 218 24.48 20.84 0.77
C ARG A 218 23.68 20.80 -0.52
N GLY A 219 22.38 21.09 -0.46
CA GLY A 219 21.46 20.94 -1.59
C GLY A 219 21.29 19.48 -2.03
N ILE A 220 20.65 19.31 -3.18
CA ILE A 220 20.32 17.99 -3.74
C ILE A 220 21.56 17.19 -4.13
N GLU A 221 22.60 17.82 -4.68
CA GLU A 221 23.81 17.13 -5.14
C GLU A 221 24.65 16.63 -3.96
N GLY A 222 24.79 17.41 -2.90
CA GLY A 222 25.46 16.94 -1.69
C GLY A 222 24.69 15.85 -0.95
N LEU A 223 23.36 15.86 -1.03
CA LEU A 223 22.52 14.76 -0.53
C LEU A 223 22.76 13.47 -1.33
N LYS A 224 22.76 13.55 -2.66
CA LYS A 224 23.08 12.42 -3.55
C LYS A 224 24.46 11.86 -3.28
N GLU A 225 25.47 12.72 -3.15
CA GLU A 225 26.83 12.30 -2.86
C GLU A 225 26.91 11.54 -1.53
N LYS A 226 26.36 12.10 -0.45
CA LYS A 226 26.35 11.47 0.89
C LYS A 226 25.80 10.04 0.84
N TYR A 227 24.63 9.84 0.22
CA TYR A 227 23.97 8.53 0.19
C TYR A 227 24.41 7.62 -0.96
N SER A 228 25.15 8.14 -1.95
CA SER A 228 25.75 7.31 -3.02
C SER A 228 26.94 6.47 -2.51
N GLN A 229 27.67 6.97 -1.51
CA GLN A 229 28.91 6.35 -1.03
C GLN A 229 28.64 5.21 -0.05
N ASP A 230 27.54 5.26 0.70
CA ASP A 230 27.22 4.24 1.69
C ASP A 230 26.53 3.03 1.06
N LYS A 231 27.31 1.98 0.80
CA LYS A 231 26.81 0.69 0.29
C LYS A 231 26.26 -0.22 1.38
N LYS A 232 26.37 0.16 2.66
CA LYS A 232 25.94 -0.72 3.74
C LYS A 232 24.42 -0.85 3.68
N ASN A 233 23.95 -2.09 3.62
CA ASN A 233 22.55 -2.49 3.76
C ASN A 233 21.59 -2.18 2.60
N GLU A 234 22.05 -1.68 1.44
CA GLU A 234 21.17 -1.39 0.30
C GLU A 234 20.26 -2.57 -0.07
N THR A 235 20.84 -3.77 -0.21
CA THR A 235 20.09 -4.98 -0.59
C THR A 235 19.14 -5.49 0.49
N VAL A 236 19.39 -5.11 1.75
CA VAL A 236 18.59 -5.54 2.91
C VAL A 236 17.39 -4.64 3.11
N TYR A 237 17.57 -3.33 2.88
CA TYR A 237 16.58 -2.30 3.22
C TYR A 237 15.82 -1.73 2.04
N LYS A 238 16.18 -2.09 0.79
CA LYS A 238 15.42 -1.73 -0.42
C LYS A 238 13.93 -2.02 -0.24
N ILE A 239 13.10 -1.06 -0.61
CA ILE A 239 11.65 -1.17 -0.50
C ILE A 239 11.11 -1.91 -1.72
N ASP A 240 10.31 -2.94 -1.48
CA ASP A 240 9.76 -3.84 -2.49
C ASP A 240 8.32 -3.47 -2.86
N ARG A 241 7.59 -2.82 -1.94
CA ARG A 241 6.19 -2.43 -2.08
C ARG A 241 5.94 -1.12 -1.35
N ILE A 242 5.02 -0.32 -1.87
CA ILE A 242 4.56 0.91 -1.22
C ILE A 242 3.04 0.80 -1.00
N ILE A 243 2.62 1.06 0.23
CA ILE A 243 1.23 1.30 0.59
C ILE A 243 1.11 2.78 0.92
N PHE A 244 0.38 3.52 0.09
CA PHE A 244 0.03 4.91 0.37
C PHE A 244 -1.26 4.95 1.19
N VAL A 245 -1.20 5.57 2.36
CA VAL A 245 -2.31 5.71 3.30
C VAL A 245 -2.78 7.16 3.31
N ALA A 246 -4.08 7.36 3.13
CA ALA A 246 -4.75 8.65 3.29
C ALA A 246 -6.01 8.49 4.14
N SER A 247 -6.44 9.57 4.79
CA SER A 247 -7.68 9.59 5.56
C SER A 247 -8.86 10.02 4.69
N ALA A 248 -9.96 9.26 4.72
CA ALA A 248 -11.19 9.63 4.05
C ALA A 248 -11.86 10.87 4.68
N GLY A 249 -11.51 11.24 5.92
CA GLY A 249 -11.96 12.49 6.55
C GLY A 249 -11.15 13.73 6.14
N GLN A 250 -10.03 13.60 5.41
CA GLN A 250 -9.14 14.71 5.05
C GLN A 250 -9.04 14.89 3.52
N PRO A 251 -8.69 16.08 3.00
CA PRO A 251 -8.42 16.25 1.58
C PRO A 251 -7.38 15.25 1.07
N ILE A 252 -7.53 14.80 -0.18
CA ILE A 252 -6.55 13.87 -0.77
C ILE A 252 -5.21 14.62 -0.91
N PRO A 253 -4.11 14.03 -0.42
CA PRO A 253 -2.79 14.66 -0.48
C PRO A 253 -2.14 14.47 -1.86
N GLU A 254 -2.66 15.18 -2.87
CA GLU A 254 -2.27 15.02 -4.28
C GLU A 254 -0.79 15.33 -4.54
N ASN A 255 -0.27 16.36 -3.89
CA ASN A 255 1.12 16.78 -4.08
C ASN A 255 2.08 15.77 -3.47
N LEU A 256 1.77 15.24 -2.29
CA LEU A 256 2.55 14.14 -1.72
C LEU A 256 2.43 12.86 -2.57
N ILE A 257 1.24 12.56 -3.09
CA ILE A 257 1.05 11.42 -3.99
C ILE A 257 1.96 11.55 -5.22
N LYS A 258 2.04 12.73 -5.85
CA LYS A 258 2.96 12.97 -6.97
C LYS A 258 4.41 12.70 -6.57
N CYS A 259 4.87 13.21 -5.42
CA CYS A 259 6.23 12.96 -4.94
C CYS A 259 6.51 11.46 -4.75
N VAL A 260 5.59 10.72 -4.13
CA VAL A 260 5.72 9.27 -3.94
C VAL A 260 5.73 8.55 -5.28
N VAL A 261 4.82 8.88 -6.20
CA VAL A 261 4.74 8.26 -7.53
C VAL A 261 6.00 8.55 -8.34
N ASN A 262 6.51 9.79 -8.36
CA ASN A 262 7.73 10.13 -9.09
C ASN A 262 8.98 9.44 -8.51
N ALA A 263 9.06 9.32 -7.18
CA ALA A 263 10.16 8.62 -6.53
C ALA A 263 10.11 7.10 -6.75
N ALA A 264 8.90 6.53 -6.80
CA ALA A 264 8.67 5.08 -6.91
C ALA A 264 8.56 4.58 -8.36
N GLN A 265 8.13 5.42 -9.28
CA GLN A 265 7.87 5.12 -10.70
C GLN A 265 8.42 6.26 -11.57
N PRO A 266 9.75 6.42 -11.63
CA PRO A 266 10.37 7.47 -12.42
C PRO A 266 10.00 7.29 -13.90
N LYS A 267 9.55 8.38 -14.54
CA LYS A 267 9.06 8.36 -15.94
C LYS A 267 10.18 8.34 -16.99
N GLY A 268 11.44 8.17 -16.57
CA GLY A 268 12.59 8.08 -17.46
C GLY A 268 12.83 9.35 -18.28
N SER A 269 12.51 10.53 -17.73
CA SER A 269 12.82 11.81 -18.38
C SER A 269 14.34 11.94 -18.61
N CYS A 270 14.79 12.76 -19.55
CA CYS A 270 16.23 12.95 -19.83
C CYS A 270 17.04 13.44 -18.61
N GLN A 271 16.38 13.91 -17.56
CA GLN A 271 16.96 14.33 -16.29
C GLN A 271 16.90 13.24 -15.20
N ASP A 272 15.95 12.30 -15.28
CA ASP A 272 15.82 11.18 -14.35
C ASP A 272 16.66 10.00 -14.80
N LYS A 273 17.83 9.86 -14.19
CA LYS A 273 18.70 8.69 -14.39
C LYS A 273 18.12 7.38 -13.85
N TYR A 274 17.11 7.46 -12.98
CA TYR A 274 16.58 6.32 -12.25
C TYR A 274 15.51 5.57 -13.04
N LYS A 275 15.52 4.24 -12.98
CA LYS A 275 14.58 3.36 -13.70
C LYS A 275 13.83 2.40 -12.78
N ARG A 276 14.26 2.25 -11.52
CA ARG A 276 13.65 1.37 -10.54
C ARG A 276 12.18 1.72 -10.33
N ALA A 277 11.28 0.78 -10.64
CA ALA A 277 9.83 0.97 -10.52
C ALA A 277 9.22 0.02 -9.48
N ILE A 278 8.62 0.60 -8.44
CA ILE A 278 8.08 -0.10 -7.27
C ILE A 278 6.54 -0.16 -7.38
N PRO A 279 5.92 -1.34 -7.15
CA PRO A 279 4.47 -1.43 -7.06
C PRO A 279 3.89 -0.60 -5.91
N ILE A 280 2.85 0.19 -6.23
CA ILE A 280 2.11 1.04 -5.29
C ILE A 280 0.69 0.49 -5.09
N PHE A 281 0.23 0.55 -3.85
CA PHE A 281 -1.11 0.21 -3.39
C PHE A 281 -1.68 1.37 -2.58
N GLY A 282 -3.00 1.48 -2.51
CA GLY A 282 -3.70 2.56 -1.80
C GLY A 282 -4.53 2.05 -0.63
N VAL A 283 -4.55 2.79 0.47
CA VAL A 283 -5.43 2.59 1.61
C VAL A 283 -6.11 3.91 1.95
N LEU A 284 -7.43 3.90 2.01
CA LEU A 284 -8.21 5.01 2.58
C LEU A 284 -8.78 4.58 3.93
N THR A 285 -8.28 5.22 4.99
CA THR A 285 -8.72 4.98 6.37
C THR A 285 -9.94 5.84 6.71
N HIS A 286 -10.64 5.52 7.80
CA HIS A 286 -11.82 6.29 8.28
C HIS A 286 -12.96 6.37 7.26
N ALA A 287 -13.01 5.45 6.29
CA ALA A 287 -14.09 5.42 5.29
C ALA A 287 -15.46 5.09 5.91
N GLY A 288 -15.48 4.36 7.04
CA GLY A 288 -16.70 4.01 7.76
C GLY A 288 -17.27 5.10 8.66
N GLU A 289 -16.56 6.22 8.84
CA GLU A 289 -17.01 7.39 9.62
C GLU A 289 -17.77 8.41 8.77
N ILE A 290 -17.80 8.20 7.45
CA ILE A 290 -18.49 9.08 6.51
C ILE A 290 -19.97 8.68 6.46
N GLU A 291 -20.86 9.65 6.71
CA GLU A 291 -22.29 9.43 6.71
C GLU A 291 -22.81 8.97 5.33
N VAL A 292 -23.87 8.15 5.33
CA VAL A 292 -24.49 7.56 4.11
C VAL A 292 -24.94 8.64 3.09
N GLU A 293 -25.22 9.86 3.54
CA GLU A 293 -25.60 10.97 2.65
C GLU A 293 -24.41 11.51 1.83
N GLN A 294 -23.17 11.17 2.19
CA GLN A 294 -21.94 11.56 1.52
C GLN A 294 -21.34 10.44 0.65
N ASP A 295 -22.08 9.36 0.38
CA ASP A 295 -21.61 8.22 -0.42
C ASP A 295 -21.12 8.66 -1.83
N GLU A 296 -21.81 9.59 -2.49
CA GLU A 296 -21.36 10.13 -3.79
C GLU A 296 -20.06 10.93 -3.70
N GLU A 297 -19.84 11.65 -2.59
CA GLU A 297 -18.59 12.40 -2.36
C GLU A 297 -17.44 11.45 -2.04
N LEU A 298 -17.70 10.41 -1.25
CA LEU A 298 -16.75 9.34 -0.98
C LEU A 298 -16.35 8.63 -2.26
N GLU A 299 -17.29 8.29 -3.15
CA GLU A 299 -16.97 7.68 -4.44
C GLU A 299 -16.10 8.58 -5.32
N LYS A 300 -16.42 9.88 -5.41
CA LYS A 300 -15.59 10.86 -6.13
C LYS A 300 -14.18 10.93 -5.54
N LYS A 301 -14.07 10.91 -4.21
CA LYS A 301 -12.81 10.91 -3.48
C LYS A 301 -12.00 9.64 -3.75
N VAL A 302 -12.63 8.48 -3.67
CA VAL A 302 -12.01 7.19 -4.00
C VAL A 302 -11.47 7.19 -5.43
N LYS A 303 -12.28 7.65 -6.39
CA LYS A 303 -11.87 7.75 -7.79
C LYS A 303 -10.67 8.68 -7.97
N ARG A 304 -10.72 9.87 -7.36
CA ARG A 304 -9.63 10.86 -7.39
C ARG A 304 -8.36 10.31 -6.76
N PHE A 305 -8.46 9.59 -5.65
CA PHE A 305 -7.32 8.98 -4.97
C PHE A 305 -6.65 7.91 -5.84
N MET A 306 -7.43 6.99 -6.43
CA MET A 306 -6.90 5.98 -7.34
C MET A 306 -6.26 6.59 -8.59
N GLN A 307 -6.87 7.64 -9.16
CA GLN A 307 -6.35 8.33 -10.33
C GLN A 307 -5.00 8.99 -10.05
N ASN A 308 -4.87 9.70 -8.92
CA ASN A 308 -3.61 10.33 -8.53
C ASN A 308 -2.50 9.31 -8.28
N LEU A 309 -2.82 8.16 -7.68
CA LEU A 309 -1.86 7.07 -7.46
C LEU A 309 -1.54 6.25 -8.73
N GLY A 310 -2.36 6.35 -9.78
CA GLY A 310 -2.24 5.53 -10.98
C GLY A 310 -2.53 4.04 -10.73
N ILE A 311 -3.42 3.71 -9.80
CA ILE A 311 -3.73 2.33 -9.41
C ILE A 311 -5.14 1.90 -9.86
N ALA A 312 -5.30 0.59 -10.05
CA ALA A 312 -6.60 -0.03 -10.28
C ALA A 312 -7.31 -0.37 -8.96
N ARG A 313 -8.65 -0.54 -9.03
CA ARG A 313 -9.52 -0.82 -7.87
C ARG A 313 -9.05 -1.97 -6.99
N HIS A 314 -8.50 -3.05 -7.58
CA HIS A 314 -8.05 -4.21 -6.80
C HIS A 314 -6.87 -3.89 -5.86
N ARG A 315 -6.08 -2.85 -6.15
CA ARG A 315 -4.97 -2.38 -5.31
C ARG A 315 -5.37 -1.32 -4.29
N LEU A 316 -6.68 -1.13 -4.08
CA LEU A 316 -7.22 -0.20 -3.09
C LEU A 316 -7.90 -0.98 -1.97
N LEU A 317 -7.63 -0.57 -0.73
CA LEU A 317 -8.39 -0.96 0.45
C LEU A 317 -9.11 0.26 1.04
N LEU A 318 -10.39 0.09 1.34
CA LEU A 318 -11.15 0.97 2.22
C LEU A 318 -11.26 0.27 3.57
N CYS A 319 -10.77 0.89 4.65
CA CYS A 319 -10.85 0.26 5.96
C CYS A 319 -11.02 1.27 7.11
N SER A 320 -11.57 0.77 8.20
CA SER A 320 -11.36 1.37 9.52
C SER A 320 -10.07 0.78 10.11
N ASN A 321 -9.39 1.52 10.99
CA ASN A 321 -8.23 0.99 11.71
C ASN A 321 -8.65 0.47 13.08
N TYR A 322 -7.87 -0.43 13.66
CA TYR A 322 -7.93 -0.65 15.11
C TYR A 322 -7.47 0.65 15.81
N CYS A 323 -8.41 1.28 16.52
CA CYS A 323 -8.19 2.44 17.40
C CYS A 323 -9.07 2.31 18.65
N ASP A 324 -8.89 3.20 19.62
CA ASP A 324 -9.64 3.18 20.88
C ASP A 324 -11.15 3.39 20.65
N ASP A 325 -11.57 4.04 19.55
CA ASP A 325 -13.00 4.18 19.20
C ASP A 325 -13.62 2.88 18.66
N VAL A 326 -12.79 2.00 18.07
CA VAL A 326 -13.21 0.72 17.47
C VAL A 326 -13.03 -0.45 18.47
N ASP A 327 -12.09 -0.34 19.42
CA ASP A 327 -11.83 -1.29 20.52
C ASP A 327 -11.65 -0.53 21.84
N ALA A 328 -12.75 0.07 22.35
CA ALA A 328 -12.77 0.91 23.55
C ALA A 328 -12.43 0.21 24.88
N GLY A 329 -12.07 -1.08 24.83
CA GLY A 329 -11.60 -1.83 25.98
C GLY A 329 -10.08 -1.79 26.14
N ILE A 330 -9.57 -2.36 27.23
CA ILE A 330 -8.14 -2.62 27.40
C ILE A 330 -7.70 -3.64 26.35
N ARG A 331 -7.31 -3.18 25.13
CA ARG A 331 -6.72 -3.96 24.01
C ARG A 331 -7.20 -5.40 24.02
N THR A 332 -8.51 -5.56 23.81
CA THR A 332 -9.23 -6.72 24.32
C THR A 332 -8.84 -7.99 23.57
N GLY A 333 -9.02 -9.14 24.23
CA GLY A 333 -8.68 -10.46 23.68
C GLY A 333 -9.66 -10.98 22.65
N GLU A 334 -10.33 -10.10 21.92
CA GLU A 334 -11.31 -10.46 20.91
C GLU A 334 -10.79 -10.16 19.51
N VAL A 335 -11.01 -11.12 18.62
CA VAL A 335 -10.75 -10.98 17.19
C VAL A 335 -11.93 -10.24 16.56
N LEU A 336 -11.68 -9.31 15.63
CA LEU A 336 -12.70 -8.62 14.82
C LEU A 336 -12.63 -9.09 13.35
N PRO A 337 -13.20 -10.26 13.00
CA PRO A 337 -13.12 -10.82 11.67
C PRO A 337 -13.63 -9.90 10.56
N GLU A 338 -14.63 -9.07 10.87
CA GLU A 338 -15.20 -8.06 9.99
C GLU A 338 -14.18 -7.01 9.54
N LEU A 339 -13.22 -6.69 10.41
CA LEU A 339 -12.11 -5.77 10.14
C LEU A 339 -10.91 -6.51 9.54
N ASP A 340 -10.64 -7.71 10.03
CA ASP A 340 -9.46 -8.50 9.67
C ASP A 340 -9.52 -9.05 8.24
N VAL A 341 -10.69 -9.56 7.82
CA VAL A 341 -10.84 -10.26 6.54
C VAL A 341 -10.54 -9.35 5.34
N PRO A 342 -11.08 -8.11 5.24
CA PRO A 342 -10.74 -7.19 4.16
C PRO A 342 -9.25 -6.82 4.13
N VAL A 343 -8.64 -6.63 5.30
CA VAL A 343 -7.20 -6.33 5.41
C VAL A 343 -6.37 -7.50 4.90
N LEU A 344 -6.67 -8.74 5.31
CA LEU A 344 -5.95 -9.93 4.85
C LEU A 344 -6.14 -10.18 3.35
N GLU A 345 -7.34 -9.96 2.81
CA GLU A 345 -7.62 -10.07 1.38
C GLU A 345 -6.78 -9.07 0.56
N PHE A 346 -6.65 -7.84 1.04
CA PHE A 346 -5.77 -6.84 0.44
C PHE A 346 -4.29 -7.27 0.52
N LEU A 347 -3.85 -7.79 1.67
CA LEU A 347 -2.46 -8.20 1.86
C LEU A 347 -2.02 -9.38 1.01
N ILE A 348 -2.94 -10.27 0.60
CA ILE A 348 -2.63 -11.31 -0.41
C ILE A 348 -2.07 -10.67 -1.67
N GLN A 349 -2.68 -9.57 -2.13
CA GLN A 349 -2.22 -8.86 -3.33
C GLN A 349 -0.93 -8.08 -3.09
N VAL A 350 -0.78 -7.44 -1.93
CA VAL A 350 0.44 -6.70 -1.60
C VAL A 350 1.65 -7.63 -1.51
N PHE A 351 1.45 -8.82 -0.93
CA PHE A 351 2.50 -9.79 -0.65
C PHE A 351 2.71 -10.80 -1.78
N ASP A 352 1.91 -10.72 -2.85
CA ASP A 352 2.10 -11.50 -4.06
C ASP A 352 3.50 -11.28 -4.62
N ARG A 353 4.29 -12.35 -4.64
CA ARG A 353 5.68 -12.33 -5.13
C ARG A 353 5.77 -12.29 -6.65
N SER A 354 4.69 -12.57 -7.39
CA SER A 354 4.64 -12.41 -8.85
C SER A 354 4.81 -10.95 -9.29
N LEU A 355 4.48 -10.00 -8.41
CA LEU A 355 4.70 -8.58 -8.62
C LEU A 355 6.18 -8.22 -8.36
N SER A 356 7.04 -8.21 -9.37
CA SER A 356 8.44 -7.81 -9.18
C SER A 356 8.63 -6.29 -9.24
N VAL A 357 9.61 -5.77 -8.51
CA VAL A 357 10.17 -4.42 -8.76
C VAL A 357 10.89 -4.47 -10.10
N LEU A 358 10.63 -3.50 -10.99
CA LEU A 358 11.37 -3.39 -12.25
C LEU A 358 12.72 -2.70 -11.99
N HIS A 359 13.78 -3.17 -12.64
CA HIS A 359 15.15 -2.65 -12.46
C HIS A 359 15.63 -2.66 -10.99
N ASP A 360 15.33 -3.74 -10.25
CA ASP A 360 15.70 -3.85 -8.83
C ASP A 360 17.21 -3.93 -8.58
N ASP A 361 17.99 -4.30 -9.60
CA ASP A 361 19.45 -4.36 -9.59
C ASP A 361 20.11 -2.97 -9.65
N GLU A 362 19.34 -1.91 -9.91
CA GLU A 362 19.79 -0.54 -9.91
C GLU A 362 20.26 -0.10 -8.52
N VAL A 363 21.37 0.64 -8.47
CA VAL A 363 21.97 1.17 -7.24
C VAL A 363 21.79 2.68 -7.21
N TYR A 364 21.47 3.20 -6.02
CA TYR A 364 21.29 4.64 -5.87
C TYR A 364 22.60 5.39 -6.08
N GLY A 365 22.55 6.46 -6.87
CA GLY A 365 23.70 7.32 -7.10
C GLY A 365 24.76 6.75 -8.04
N GLU A 366 24.56 5.58 -8.65
CA GLU A 366 25.51 5.06 -9.64
C GLU A 366 25.67 6.06 -10.80
N SER A 367 26.90 6.50 -11.02
CA SER A 367 27.26 7.31 -12.18
C SER A 367 27.39 6.44 -13.43
N PRO A 368 27.19 6.98 -14.65
CA PRO A 368 27.44 6.24 -15.89
C PRO A 368 28.84 5.62 -15.96
N ARG A 369 29.85 6.26 -15.35
CA ARG A 369 31.22 5.71 -15.24
C ARG A 369 31.30 4.48 -14.34
N GLN A 370 30.54 4.43 -13.25
CA GLN A 370 30.48 3.26 -12.36
C GLN A 370 29.72 2.10 -13.02
N ILE A 371 28.62 2.41 -13.73
CA ILE A 371 27.89 1.42 -14.54
C ILE A 371 28.81 0.84 -15.62
N PHE A 372 29.57 1.69 -16.31
CA PHE A 372 30.54 1.24 -17.31
C PHE A 372 31.66 0.38 -16.70
N ARG A 373 32.16 0.71 -15.50
CA ARG A 373 33.15 -0.13 -14.78
C ARG A 373 32.58 -1.46 -14.31
N ARG A 374 31.31 -1.52 -13.91
CA ARG A 374 30.63 -2.75 -13.46
C ARG A 374 30.33 -3.69 -14.62
N ASN A 375 29.95 -3.12 -15.77
CA ASN A 375 29.63 -3.86 -16.99
C ASN A 375 30.84 -4.02 -17.92
N ALA A 376 31.98 -3.41 -17.59
CA ALA A 376 33.24 -3.71 -18.26
C ALA A 376 33.60 -5.16 -17.91
N VAL A 377 33.45 -6.03 -18.91
CA VAL A 377 34.17 -7.32 -18.96
C VAL A 377 35.62 -7.02 -18.59
N PRO A 378 36.25 -7.76 -17.67
CA PRO A 378 37.64 -7.47 -17.29
C PRO A 378 38.47 -7.44 -18.57
N TRP A 379 38.90 -6.25 -18.95
CA TRP A 379 39.81 -6.05 -20.07
C TRP A 379 41.10 -6.75 -19.67
N ASN A 380 41.25 -7.97 -20.16
CA ASN A 380 42.46 -8.73 -19.94
C ASN A 380 43.44 -8.18 -20.96
N TRP A 381 44.10 -7.08 -20.58
CA TRP A 381 44.95 -6.23 -21.43
C TRP A 381 45.96 -7.05 -22.23
N GLU A 382 46.45 -8.16 -21.67
CA GLU A 382 47.31 -9.11 -22.36
C GLU A 382 46.63 -9.74 -23.58
N THR A 383 45.37 -10.20 -23.44
CA THR A 383 44.65 -10.85 -24.55
C THR A 383 44.15 -9.86 -25.59
N ASP A 384 43.77 -8.65 -25.19
CA ASP A 384 43.22 -7.66 -26.13
C ASP A 384 44.31 -6.91 -26.89
N ILE A 385 45.49 -6.69 -26.29
CA ILE A 385 46.67 -6.22 -27.02
C ILE A 385 47.11 -7.26 -28.04
N VAL A 386 47.15 -8.55 -27.68
CA VAL A 386 47.51 -9.63 -28.61
C VAL A 386 46.52 -9.71 -29.77
N LYS A 387 45.22 -9.58 -29.53
CA LYS A 387 44.19 -9.53 -30.61
C LYS A 387 44.34 -8.30 -31.49
N ALA A 388 44.57 -7.12 -30.91
CA ALA A 388 44.77 -5.89 -31.67
C ALA A 388 46.04 -5.96 -32.52
N PHE A 389 47.11 -6.52 -31.99
CA PHE A 389 48.38 -6.73 -32.71
C PHE A 389 48.23 -7.77 -33.82
N ALA A 390 47.49 -8.86 -33.58
CA ALA A 390 47.18 -9.85 -34.60
C ALA A 390 46.34 -9.25 -35.75
N LEU A 391 45.32 -8.45 -35.43
CA LEU A 391 44.53 -7.73 -36.43
C LEU A 391 45.36 -6.73 -37.23
N PHE A 392 46.28 -6.01 -36.56
CA PHE A 392 47.21 -5.11 -37.23
C PHE A 392 48.14 -5.86 -38.19
N ILE A 393 48.70 -7.00 -37.78
CA ILE A 393 49.51 -7.85 -38.66
C ILE A 393 48.69 -8.35 -39.85
N ILE A 394 47.46 -8.82 -39.64
CA ILE A 394 46.56 -9.25 -40.72
C ILE A 394 46.33 -8.10 -41.70
N PHE A 395 46.09 -6.89 -41.19
CA PHE A 395 45.90 -5.70 -42.01
C PHE A 395 47.15 -5.35 -42.82
N CYS A 396 48.35 -5.39 -42.22
CA CYS A 396 49.62 -5.18 -42.91
C CYS A 396 49.87 -6.22 -44.01
N VAL A 397 49.57 -7.51 -43.73
CA VAL A 397 49.70 -8.59 -44.72
C VAL A 397 48.74 -8.35 -45.88
N PHE A 398 47.47 -8.01 -45.60
CA PHE A 398 46.50 -7.68 -46.63
C PHE A 398 46.96 -6.50 -47.48
N TYR A 399 47.40 -5.41 -46.84
CA TYR A 399 47.87 -4.20 -47.51
C TYR A 399 49.08 -4.45 -48.42
N LEU A 400 50.05 -5.25 -47.96
CA LEU A 400 51.21 -5.64 -48.77
C LEU A 400 50.82 -6.55 -49.94
N LEU A 401 49.82 -7.43 -49.76
CA LEU A 401 49.31 -8.28 -50.83
C LEU A 401 48.52 -7.50 -51.89
N THR A 402 47.82 -6.42 -51.52
CA THR A 402 47.16 -5.54 -52.49
C THR A 402 48.15 -4.71 -53.29
N ILE A 403 49.19 -4.16 -52.66
CA ILE A 403 50.22 -3.35 -53.36
C ILE A 403 51.02 -4.20 -54.35
N ARG A 404 51.24 -5.49 -54.08
CA ARG A 404 52.01 -6.36 -54.97
C ARG A 404 51.25 -6.82 -56.22
N LYS A 405 49.94 -6.54 -56.30
CA LYS A 405 49.08 -6.86 -57.45
C LYS A 405 48.76 -5.65 -58.34
N SER A 406 49.13 -4.44 -57.92
CA SER A 406 49.18 -3.23 -58.76
C SER A 406 50.57 -3.04 -59.32
#